data_AF-A0A969X2S1-F1
#
_entry.id   AF-A0A969X2S1-F1
#
_cell.length_a   1.000
_cell.length_b   1.000
_cell.length_c   1.000
_cell.angle_alpha   90.00
_cell.angle_beta   90.00
_cell.angle_gamma   90.00
#
_symmetry.space_group_name_H-M   'P 1'
#
loop_
_entity.id
_entity.type
_entity.pdbx_description
1 polymer ?
#
loop_
_entity_poly.entity_id
_entity_poly.type
_entity_poly.pdbx_seq_one_letter_code
_entity_poly.pdbx_strand_id
1 'polypeptide(L)'
;MKNYICPKCGGYLSIDNEIVFLTKNNKGNSAIVLLNAELGNYSFRKNTNVDFKEGDHVNFICPICYENLNAENVDDNLACVKMIDENGKKKKIIFSKVLGEKCTYAVSDDGVNSFGDNKDTYSNKF
;
A
#
# COMPACT_ATOMS: atom_id res chain seq x y z
N MET A 1 -8.44 -14.10 9.12
CA MET A 1 -8.52 -13.14 8.01
C MET A 1 -7.86 -11.84 8.42
N LYS A 2 -6.97 -11.29 7.58
CA LYS A 2 -6.32 -9.99 7.81
C LYS A 2 -7.19 -8.87 7.26
N ASN A 3 -7.32 -7.78 8.00
CA ASN A 3 -8.10 -6.63 7.56
C ASN A 3 -7.21 -5.42 7.34
N TYR A 4 -7.30 -4.80 6.17
CA TYR A 4 -6.62 -3.55 5.83
C TYR A 4 -7.58 -2.39 5.96
N ILE A 5 -7.15 -1.33 6.63
CA ILE A 5 -8.01 -0.25 7.11
C ILE A 5 -7.36 1.09 6.76
N CYS A 6 -8.17 2.00 6.22
CA CYS A 6 -7.77 3.37 5.94
C CYS A 6 -7.36 4.07 7.26
N PRO A 7 -6.15 4.66 7.35
CA PRO A 7 -5.72 5.36 8.54
C PRO A 7 -6.48 6.67 8.80
N LYS A 8 -7.08 7.26 7.75
CA LYS A 8 -7.77 8.55 7.78
C LYS A 8 -9.23 8.44 8.22
N CYS A 9 -10.01 7.51 7.64
CA CYS A 9 -11.44 7.36 7.93
C CYS A 9 -11.81 6.09 8.71
N GLY A 10 -10.87 5.14 8.89
CA GLY A 10 -11.17 3.85 9.54
C GLY A 10 -11.97 2.85 8.70
N GLY A 11 -12.24 3.16 7.42
CA GLY A 11 -12.93 2.26 6.50
C GLY A 11 -12.09 1.03 6.13
N TYR A 12 -12.75 -0.12 5.97
CA TYR A 12 -12.13 -1.36 5.53
C TYR A 12 -11.84 -1.31 4.02
N LEU A 13 -10.58 -1.53 3.65
CA LEU A 13 -10.07 -1.47 2.28
C LEU A 13 -9.88 -2.86 1.66
N SER A 14 -9.89 -3.91 2.48
CA SER A 14 -9.69 -5.29 2.03
C SER A 14 -11.00 -6.05 1.84
N ILE A 15 -11.05 -6.84 0.76
CA ILE A 15 -12.09 -7.83 0.49
C ILE A 15 -11.36 -9.11 0.06
N ASP A 16 -11.68 -10.24 0.69
CA ASP A 16 -10.96 -11.52 0.54
C ASP A 16 -9.43 -11.36 0.69
N ASN A 17 -8.66 -11.66 -0.36
CA ASN A 17 -7.20 -11.55 -0.38
C ASN A 17 -6.71 -10.33 -1.18
N GLU A 18 -7.56 -9.32 -1.36
CA GLU A 18 -7.24 -8.12 -2.12
C GLU A 18 -7.44 -6.85 -1.29
N ILE A 19 -6.60 -5.84 -1.54
CA ILE A 19 -6.72 -4.49 -0.97
C ILE A 19 -7.07 -3.53 -2.11
N VAL A 20 -8.16 -2.79 -1.95
CA VAL A 20 -8.73 -1.95 -2.99
C VAL A 20 -8.34 -0.49 -2.80
N PHE A 21 -7.78 0.11 -3.85
CA PHE A 21 -7.40 1.52 -3.87
C PHE A 21 -7.91 2.23 -5.12
N LEU A 22 -8.21 3.52 -4.97
CA LEU A 22 -8.17 4.43 -6.11
C LEU A 22 -6.71 4.81 -6.33
N THR A 23 -6.26 4.80 -7.58
CA THR A 23 -4.90 5.15 -7.94
C THR A 23 -4.87 6.18 -9.04
N LYS A 24 -3.87 7.06 -9.00
CA LYS A 24 -3.60 8.05 -10.04
C LYS A 24 -2.10 8.23 -10.22
N ASN A 25 -1.60 8.04 -11.44
CA ASN A 25 -0.18 8.27 -11.73
C ASN A 25 0.09 9.76 -12.03
N ASN A 26 1.39 10.11 -12.10
CA ASN A 26 1.86 11.46 -12.45
C ASN A 26 1.42 11.96 -13.84
N LYS A 27 1.03 11.07 -14.76
CA LYS A 27 0.50 11.41 -16.10
C LYS A 27 -1.02 11.69 -16.09
N GLY A 28 -1.68 11.52 -14.94
CA GLY A 28 -3.12 11.72 -14.78
C GLY A 28 -3.98 10.49 -15.03
N ASN A 29 -3.39 9.37 -15.46
CA ASN A 29 -4.10 8.10 -15.63
C ASN A 29 -4.59 7.61 -14.26
N SER A 30 -5.87 7.23 -14.18
CA SER A 30 -6.49 6.80 -12.92
C SER A 30 -7.12 5.42 -13.06
N ALA A 31 -7.04 4.60 -12.02
CA ALA A 31 -7.63 3.26 -11.98
C ALA A 31 -8.04 2.86 -10.57
N ILE A 32 -9.04 1.96 -10.48
CA ILE A 32 -9.15 1.09 -9.32
C ILE A 32 -8.06 0.03 -9.44
N VAL A 33 -7.28 -0.14 -8.38
CA VAL A 33 -6.24 -1.17 -8.28
C VAL A 33 -6.56 -2.09 -7.12
N LEU A 34 -6.42 -3.38 -7.35
CA LEU A 34 -6.52 -4.43 -6.35
C LEU A 34 -5.13 -5.01 -6.13
N LEU A 35 -4.53 -4.74 -4.98
CA LEU A 35 -3.25 -5.34 -4.57
C LEU A 35 -3.50 -6.66 -3.84
N ASN A 36 -2.57 -7.61 -3.94
CA ASN A 36 -2.60 -8.80 -3.10
C ASN A 36 -2.40 -8.43 -1.62
N ALA A 37 -3.17 -9.03 -0.72
CA ALA A 37 -3.11 -8.78 0.72
C ALA A 37 -1.99 -9.56 1.44
N GLU A 38 -1.28 -10.45 0.74
CA GLU A 38 -0.13 -11.15 1.29
C GLU A 38 1.13 -10.27 1.25
N LEU A 39 1.74 -10.03 2.42
CA LEU A 39 2.96 -9.20 2.51
C LEU A 39 4.11 -9.86 1.74
N GLY A 40 4.74 -9.09 0.85
CA GLY A 40 5.77 -9.61 -0.07
C GLY A 40 5.22 -10.13 -1.40
N ASN A 41 3.90 -10.19 -1.56
CA ASN A 41 3.25 -10.48 -2.84
C ASN A 41 2.86 -9.16 -3.54
N TYR A 42 3.58 -8.85 -4.63
CA TYR A 42 3.42 -7.59 -5.36
C TYR A 42 2.51 -7.73 -6.60
N SER A 43 1.74 -8.83 -6.70
CA SER A 43 0.75 -8.97 -7.75
C SER A 43 -0.40 -7.98 -7.54
N PHE A 44 -0.90 -7.42 -8.64
CA PHE A 44 -2.04 -6.53 -8.63
C PHE A 44 -2.87 -6.65 -9.89
N ARG A 45 -4.12 -6.19 -9.82
CA ARG A 45 -5.04 -6.12 -10.96
C ARG A 45 -5.58 -4.71 -11.10
N LYS A 46 -5.82 -4.33 -12.35
CA LYS A 46 -6.48 -3.07 -12.75
C LYS A 46 -7.19 -3.30 -14.08
N ASN A 47 -7.99 -2.33 -14.51
CA ASN A 47 -8.50 -2.33 -15.87
C ASN A 47 -7.33 -2.29 -16.88
N THR A 48 -7.39 -3.15 -17.92
CA THR A 48 -6.33 -3.29 -18.93
C THR A 48 -6.14 -2.04 -19.78
N ASN A 49 -7.15 -1.17 -19.87
CA ASN A 49 -7.09 0.06 -20.67
C ASN A 49 -6.32 1.20 -19.99
N VAL A 50 -5.95 1.06 -18.71
CA VAL A 50 -5.16 2.08 -18.01
C VAL A 50 -3.68 1.75 -18.13
N ASP A 51 -2.90 2.62 -18.74
CA ASP A 51 -1.46 2.42 -18.93
C ASP A 51 -0.66 2.97 -17.73
N PHE A 52 -0.13 2.05 -16.92
CA PHE A 52 0.88 2.34 -15.89
C PHE A 52 2.19 1.67 -16.31
N LYS A 53 3.30 2.39 -16.23
CA LYS A 53 4.63 1.92 -16.65
C LYS A 53 5.54 1.76 -15.43
N GLU A 54 6.50 0.84 -15.51
CA GLU A 54 7.56 0.76 -14.51
C GLU A 54 8.21 2.13 -14.30
N GLY A 55 8.46 2.47 -13.04
CA GLY A 55 8.93 3.78 -12.60
C GLY A 55 7.84 4.85 -12.46
N ASP A 56 6.59 4.62 -12.88
CA ASP A 56 5.50 5.55 -12.61
C ASP A 56 5.30 5.68 -11.09
N HIS A 57 5.27 6.92 -10.60
CA HIS A 57 4.81 7.22 -9.26
C HIS A 57 3.29 7.27 -9.25
N VAL A 58 2.69 6.44 -8.40
CA VAL A 58 1.25 6.21 -8.34
C VAL A 58 0.76 6.57 -6.94
N ASN A 59 -0.11 7.57 -6.86
CA ASN A 59 -0.76 7.90 -5.60
C ASN A 59 -1.81 6.85 -5.25
N PHE A 60 -1.81 6.40 -4.00
CA PHE A 60 -2.83 5.53 -3.43
C PHE A 60 -3.82 6.36 -2.63
N ILE A 61 -5.10 6.26 -3.00
CA ILE A 61 -6.19 7.07 -2.47
C ILE A 61 -7.26 6.13 -1.91
N CYS A 62 -7.80 6.49 -0.76
CA CYS A 62 -8.89 5.75 -0.14
C CYS A 62 -10.16 5.82 -1.02
N PRO A 63 -10.77 4.69 -1.43
CA PRO A 63 -12.01 4.69 -2.21
C PRO A 63 -13.24 5.15 -1.42
N ILE A 64 -13.16 5.21 -0.09
CA ILE A 64 -14.29 5.55 0.79
C ILE A 64 -14.31 7.04 1.11
N CYS A 65 -13.16 7.63 1.44
CA CYS A 65 -13.07 9.03 1.88
C CYS A 65 -12.24 9.92 0.96
N TYR A 66 -11.69 9.39 -0.13
CA TYR A 66 -10.88 10.12 -1.13
C TYR A 66 -9.60 10.79 -0.61
N GLU A 67 -9.22 10.54 0.63
CA GLU A 67 -7.96 11.00 1.21
C GLU A 67 -6.76 10.24 0.63
N ASN A 68 -5.64 10.96 0.49
CA ASN A 68 -4.37 10.36 0.08
C ASN A 68 -3.79 9.52 1.23
N LEU A 69 -3.29 8.35 0.91
CA LEU A 69 -2.75 7.38 1.85
C LEU A 69 -1.22 7.46 1.97
N ASN A 70 -0.64 8.66 1.77
CA ASN A 70 0.80 8.87 1.94
C ASN A 70 1.27 8.42 3.33
N ALA A 71 2.47 7.85 3.39
CA ALA A 71 3.19 7.59 4.63
C ALA A 71 3.82 8.90 5.14
N GLU A 72 2.98 9.77 5.69
CA GLU A 72 3.38 11.07 6.23
C GLU A 72 4.55 10.92 7.23
N ASN A 73 5.56 11.77 7.08
CA ASN A 73 6.79 11.79 7.88
C ASN A 73 7.72 10.58 7.72
N VAL A 74 7.53 9.73 6.70
CA VAL A 74 8.46 8.64 6.36
C VAL A 74 9.19 8.95 5.06
N ASP A 75 8.47 8.94 3.93
CA ASP A 75 9.00 9.26 2.60
C ASP A 75 7.85 9.52 1.60
N ASP A 76 8.04 10.42 0.64
CA ASP A 76 7.02 10.79 -0.35
C ASP A 76 6.70 9.67 -1.36
N ASN A 77 7.62 8.70 -1.48
CA ASN A 77 7.45 7.49 -2.28
C ASN A 77 6.71 6.37 -1.57
N LEU A 78 6.26 6.58 -0.31
CA LEU A 78 5.62 5.54 0.47
C LEU A 78 4.14 5.87 0.75
N ALA A 79 3.31 4.83 0.75
CA ALA A 79 1.92 4.85 1.20
C ALA A 79 1.76 4.02 2.48
N CYS A 80 0.71 4.28 3.27
CA CYS A 80 0.49 3.67 4.57
C CYS A 80 -0.98 3.29 4.79
N VAL A 81 -1.19 2.08 5.31
CA VAL A 81 -2.48 1.56 5.79
C VAL A 81 -2.34 0.89 7.14
N LYS A 82 -3.44 0.74 7.87
CA LYS A 82 -3.48 -0.06 9.10
C LYS A 82 -3.84 -1.50 8.74
N MET A 83 -3.19 -2.48 9.34
CA MET A 83 -3.57 -3.89 9.25
C MET A 83 -3.94 -4.42 10.63
N ILE A 84 -5.01 -5.21 10.70
CA ILE A 84 -5.35 -6.05 11.85
C ILE A 84 -5.17 -7.49 11.42
N ASP A 85 -4.26 -8.22 12.08
CA ASP A 85 -4.07 -9.65 11.82
C ASP A 85 -5.15 -10.52 12.47
N GLU A 86 -5.04 -11.83 12.26
CA GLU A 86 -6.05 -12.79 12.71
C GLU A 86 -6.15 -12.91 14.23
N ASN A 87 -5.10 -12.48 14.95
CA ASN A 87 -5.05 -12.45 16.40
C ASN A 87 -5.45 -11.07 16.96
N GLY A 88 -5.93 -10.17 16.10
CA GLY A 88 -6.32 -8.81 16.48
C GLY A 88 -5.14 -7.85 16.68
N LYS A 89 -3.89 -8.26 16.39
CA LYS A 89 -2.74 -7.36 16.52
C LYS A 89 -2.75 -6.32 15.40
N LYS A 90 -2.50 -5.07 15.78
CA LYS A 90 -2.46 -3.92 14.86
C LYS A 90 -1.05 -3.68 14.37
N LYS A 91 -0.89 -3.45 13.07
CA LYS A 91 0.37 -3.06 12.44
C LYS A 91 0.13 -1.89 11.48
N LYS A 92 1.13 -1.05 11.28
CA LYS A 92 1.16 -0.14 10.13
C LYS A 92 1.84 -0.87 8.97
N ILE A 93 1.20 -0.90 7.82
CA ILE A 93 1.76 -1.46 6.59
C ILE A 93 2.11 -0.30 5.68
N ILE A 94 3.39 -0.20 5.35
CA ILE A 94 3.95 0.88 4.55
C ILE A 94 4.57 0.27 3.31
N PHE A 95 4.28 0.80 2.12
CA PHE A 95 4.67 0.19 0.84
C PHE A 95 4.96 1.23 -0.23
N SER A 96 5.74 0.86 -1.25
CA SER A 96 6.12 1.79 -2.31
C SER A 96 4.96 2.23 -3.20
N LYS A 97 5.04 3.48 -3.61
CA LYS A 97 4.20 4.14 -4.61
C LYS A 97 4.78 4.06 -6.02
N VAL A 98 6.00 3.57 -6.16
CA VAL A 98 6.71 3.51 -7.45
C VAL A 98 6.48 2.13 -8.07
N LEU A 99 5.85 2.10 -9.24
CA LEU A 99 5.58 0.84 -9.92
C LEU A 99 6.90 0.14 -10.30
N GLY A 100 7.05 -1.12 -9.87
CA GLY A 100 8.28 -1.91 -10.05
C GLY A 100 9.17 -1.93 -8.81
N GLU A 101 9.01 -0.98 -7.88
CA GLU A 101 9.73 -0.97 -6.60
C GLU A 101 9.02 -1.86 -5.58
N LYS A 102 9.61 -3.01 -5.30
CA LYS A 102 9.05 -4.05 -4.44
C LYS A 102 9.58 -3.93 -3.03
N CYS A 103 8.96 -3.05 -2.24
CA CYS A 103 9.19 -2.99 -0.80
C CYS A 103 7.88 -2.85 -0.01
N THR A 104 7.82 -3.52 1.13
CA THR A 104 6.73 -3.40 2.11
C THR A 104 7.29 -3.58 3.51
N TYR A 105 6.83 -2.75 4.44
CA TYR A 105 7.25 -2.70 5.82
C TYR A 105 6.04 -2.87 6.74
N ALA A 106 6.07 -3.89 7.59
CA ALA A 106 5.08 -4.08 8.65
C ALA A 106 5.67 -3.63 9.99
N VAL A 107 5.20 -2.48 10.46
CA VAL A 107 5.68 -1.80 11.67
C VAL A 107 4.72 -2.07 12.83
N SER A 108 5.28 -2.51 13.96
CA SER A 108 4.59 -2.80 15.21
C SER A 108 5.47 -2.44 16.41
N ASP A 109 4.94 -2.55 17.62
CA ASP A 109 5.71 -2.32 18.86
C ASP A 109 6.86 -3.33 19.01
N ASP A 110 6.72 -4.53 18.43
CA ASP A 110 7.74 -5.58 18.42
C ASP A 110 8.88 -5.33 17.40
N GLY A 111 8.79 -4.25 16.61
CA GLY A 111 9.75 -3.89 15.57
C GLY A 111 9.19 -3.89 14.15
N VAL A 112 10.10 -3.92 13.17
CA VAL A 112 9.83 -3.75 11.74
C VAL A 112 10.15 -5.05 10.99
N ASN A 113 9.18 -5.56 10.22
CA ASN A 113 9.40 -6.65 9.28
C ASN A 113 9.37 -6.11 7.85
N SER A 114 10.39 -6.40 7.06
CA SER A 114 10.57 -5.86 5.70
C SER A 114 10.51 -6.96 4.65
N PHE A 115 9.83 -6.70 3.53
CA PHE A 115 9.56 -7.66 2.46
C PHE A 115 9.94 -7.09 1.09
N GLY A 116 10.27 -7.98 0.14
CA GLY A 116 10.58 -7.64 -1.26
C GLY A 116 12.05 -7.37 -1.57
N ASP A 117 12.34 -7.25 -2.86
CA ASP A 117 13.70 -7.13 -3.40
C ASP A 117 14.31 -5.74 -3.11
N ASN A 118 13.47 -4.72 -2.95
CA ASN A 118 13.87 -3.34 -2.64
C ASN A 118 13.68 -3.00 -1.16
N LYS A 119 13.57 -4.00 -0.28
CA LYS A 119 13.27 -3.79 1.15
C LYS A 119 14.29 -2.92 1.89
N ASP A 120 15.53 -2.84 1.41
CA ASP A 120 16.57 -2.07 2.08
C ASP A 120 16.52 -0.57 1.74
N THR A 121 15.80 -0.17 0.68
CA THR A 121 15.74 1.22 0.15
C THR A 121 15.36 2.26 1.20
N TYR A 122 14.36 1.97 2.04
CA TYR A 122 13.86 2.88 3.09
C TYR A 122 14.04 2.32 4.50
N SER A 123 14.89 1.31 4.67
CA SER A 123 15.08 0.60 5.95
C SER A 123 15.51 1.54 7.10
N ASN A 124 16.27 2.59 6.79
CA ASN A 124 16.74 3.58 7.75
C ASN A 124 15.69 4.63 8.18
N LYS A 125 14.45 4.53 7.68
CA LYS A 125 13.34 5.44 7.99
C LYS A 125 12.45 4.95 9.14
N PHE A 126 12.71 3.77 9.70
CA PHE A 126 11.88 3.11 10.71
C PHE A 126 12.66 2.79 11.99
#